data_AF-A0A2W5Q666-F1
#
_entry.id   AF-A0A2W5Q666-F1
#
_cell.length_a   1.000
_cell.length_b   1.000
_cell.length_c   1.000
_cell.angle_alpha   90.00
_cell.angle_beta   90.00
_cell.angle_gamma   90.00
#
_symmetry.space_group_name_H-M   'P 1'
#
loop_
_entity.id
_entity.type
_entity.pdbx_description
1 polymer ?
#
loop_
_entity_poly.entity_id
_entity_poly.type
_entity_poly.pdbx_seq_one_letter_code
_entity_poly.pdbx_strand_id
1 'polypeptide(L)'
;MIQLARTAWKWLGGLPGEAWILIGSIAVLVGFFVWNHFDNEAAIERHDQAREAAGAAGREQSAEEAVADAFQNQRLRDQRDTAISQAATAEAAKPPEARATTAPQALALNCAIAREDYTPAELAKMPEYQEHCR
;
A
#
# COMPACT_ATOMS: atom_id res chain seq x y z
N MET A 1 32.43 50.49 -25.12
CA MET A 1 31.07 50.32 -24.56
C MET A 1 30.31 51.63 -24.34
N ILE A 2 30.94 52.70 -23.85
CA ILE A 2 30.25 53.99 -23.55
C ILE A 2 29.71 54.73 -24.80
N GLN A 3 30.38 54.63 -25.96
CA GLN A 3 29.88 55.29 -27.18
C GLN A 3 28.65 54.61 -27.78
N LEU A 4 28.59 53.27 -27.77
CA LEU A 4 27.44 52.50 -28.24
C LEU A 4 26.18 52.80 -27.41
N ALA A 5 26.34 52.96 -26.10
CA ALA A 5 25.26 53.34 -25.20
C ALA A 5 24.71 54.75 -25.51
N ARG A 6 25.57 55.72 -25.86
CA ARG A 6 25.15 57.08 -26.23
C ARG A 6 24.45 57.15 -27.58
N THR A 7 24.90 56.38 -28.57
CA THR A 7 24.23 56.29 -29.88
C THR A 7 22.88 55.59 -29.79
N ALA A 8 22.79 54.53 -28.98
CA ALA A 8 21.53 53.85 -28.70
C ALA A 8 20.52 54.80 -28.02
N TRP A 9 20.97 55.61 -27.05
CA TRP A 9 20.11 56.58 -26.36
C TRP A 9 19.56 57.67 -27.29
N LYS A 10 20.38 58.18 -28.22
CA LYS A 10 19.93 59.15 -29.22
C LYS A 10 18.90 58.56 -30.19
N TRP A 11 19.06 57.29 -30.56
CA TRP A 11 18.09 56.57 -31.38
C TRP A 11 16.80 56.27 -30.62
N LEU A 12 16.88 55.91 -29.35
CA LEU A 12 15.72 55.66 -28.48
C LEU A 12 14.84 56.89 -28.30
N GLY A 13 15.45 58.08 -28.17
CA GLY A 13 14.74 59.35 -28.02
C GLY A 13 14.08 59.88 -29.30
N GLY A 14 14.42 59.31 -30.47
CA GLY A 14 13.84 59.66 -31.77
C GLY A 14 12.70 58.74 -32.21
N LEU A 15 12.33 57.75 -31.40
CA LEU A 15 11.25 56.81 -31.71
C LEU A 15 9.87 57.50 -31.62
N PRO A 16 8.96 57.24 -32.57
CA PRO A 16 7.59 57.72 -32.48
C PRO A 16 6.91 57.16 -31.22
N GLY A 17 5.96 57.91 -30.64
CA GLY A 17 5.28 57.51 -29.40
C GLY A 17 4.64 56.11 -29.46
N GLU A 18 4.24 55.67 -30.64
CA GLU A 18 3.69 54.34 -30.91
C GLU A 18 4.70 53.20 -30.65
N ALA A 19 5.99 53.42 -30.92
CA ALA A 19 7.03 52.42 -30.65
C ALA A 19 7.25 52.22 -29.14
N TRP A 20 7.09 53.28 -28.35
CA TRP A 20 7.16 53.18 -26.89
C TRP A 20 5.96 52.43 -26.31
N ILE A 21 4.77 52.59 -26.90
CA ILE A 21 3.58 51.79 -26.54
C ILE A 21 3.83 50.31 -26.83
N LEU A 22 4.40 49.97 -27.98
CA LEU A 22 4.76 48.59 -28.32
C LEU A 22 5.78 48.00 -27.34
N ILE A 23 6.85 48.73 -27.03
CA ILE A 23 7.87 48.28 -26.07
C ILE A 23 7.26 48.07 -24.68
N GLY A 24 6.43 49.02 -24.22
CA GLY A 24 5.71 48.91 -22.95
C GLY A 24 4.81 47.67 -22.92
N SER A 25 4.07 47.41 -23.99
CA SER A 25 3.18 46.25 -24.08
C SER A 25 3.92 44.91 -24.01
N ILE A 26 5.08 44.81 -24.68
CA ILE A 26 5.94 43.62 -24.64
C ILE A 26 6.53 43.44 -23.24
N ALA A 27 7.00 44.52 -22.61
CA ALA A 27 7.55 44.45 -21.25
C ALA A 27 6.51 43.96 -20.24
N VAL A 28 5.25 44.42 -20.34
CA VAL A 28 4.14 43.95 -19.50
C VAL A 28 3.85 42.46 -19.73
N LEU A 29 3.81 42.01 -20.99
CA LEU A 29 3.58 40.60 -21.33
C LEU A 29 4.67 39.69 -20.76
N VAL A 30 5.94 40.07 -20.91
CA VAL A 30 7.07 39.30 -20.37
C VAL A 30 7.02 39.27 -18.84
N GLY A 31 6.77 40.42 -18.20
CA GLY A 31 6.62 40.50 -16.74
C GLY A 31 5.49 39.59 -16.22
N PHE A 32 4.34 39.57 -16.91
CA PHE A 32 3.22 38.70 -16.56
C PHE A 32 3.58 37.22 -16.67
N PHE A 33 4.25 36.80 -17.75
CA PHE A 33 4.67 35.41 -17.91
C PHE A 33 5.67 34.95 -16.85
N VAL A 34 6.65 35.81 -16.53
CA VAL A 34 7.64 35.51 -15.48
C VAL A 34 6.95 35.40 -14.12
N TRP A 35 6.07 36.33 -13.78
CA TRP A 35 5.31 36.27 -12.53
C TRP A 35 4.44 35.01 -12.45
N ASN A 36 3.69 34.69 -13.52
CA ASN A 36 2.85 33.50 -13.57
C ASN A 36 3.68 32.20 -13.48
N HIS A 37 4.89 32.15 -14.05
CA HIS A 37 5.77 31.00 -13.93
C HIS A 37 6.17 30.74 -12.47
N PHE A 38 6.62 31.76 -11.76
CA PHE A 38 6.99 31.64 -10.35
C PHE A 38 5.79 31.38 -9.43
N ASP A 39 4.63 31.97 -9.71
CA ASP A 39 3.41 31.71 -8.94
C ASP A 39 2.92 30.27 -9.10
N ASN A 40 2.99 29.72 -10.32
CA ASN A 40 2.67 28.32 -10.59
C ASN A 40 3.66 27.36 -9.91
N GLU A 41 4.97 27.63 -9.96
CA GLU A 41 5.95 26.82 -9.23
C GLU A 41 5.68 26.82 -7.72
N ALA A 42 5.40 28.00 -7.16
CA ALA A 42 5.07 28.15 -5.74
C ALA A 42 3.73 27.49 -5.36
N ALA A 43 2.80 27.34 -6.31
CA ALA A 43 1.54 26.63 -6.11
C ALA A 43 1.74 25.11 -6.13
N ILE A 44 2.59 24.60 -7.03
CA ILE A 44 2.94 23.17 -7.11
C ILE A 44 3.66 22.74 -5.83
N GLU A 45 4.66 23.50 -5.38
CA GLU A 45 5.42 23.16 -4.17
C GLU A 45 4.52 23.12 -2.92
N ARG A 46 3.59 24.06 -2.78
CA ARG A 46 2.60 24.06 -1.69
C ARG A 46 1.68 22.85 -1.75
N HIS A 47 1.27 22.42 -2.94
CA HIS A 47 0.43 21.26 -3.12
C HIS A 47 1.18 19.96 -2.79
N ASP A 48 2.43 19.82 -3.20
CA ASP A 48 3.25 18.65 -2.90
C ASP A 48 3.56 18.55 -1.40
N GLN A 49 3.88 19.65 -0.73
CA GLN A 49 4.02 19.68 0.73
C GLN A 49 2.73 19.26 1.45
N ALA A 50 1.57 19.71 0.97
CA ALA A 50 0.28 19.30 1.54
C ALA A 50 0.01 17.79 1.33
N ARG A 51 0.37 17.23 0.17
CA ARG A 51 0.27 15.78 -0.09
C ARG A 51 1.21 14.97 0.77
N GLU A 52 2.45 15.41 0.95
CA GLU A 52 3.42 14.73 1.80
C GLU A 52 3.00 14.74 3.27
N ALA A 53 2.50 15.88 3.77
CA ALA A 53 1.96 15.99 5.13
C ALA A 53 0.73 15.09 5.34
N ALA A 54 -0.20 15.06 4.39
CA ALA A 54 -1.36 14.16 4.44
C ALA A 54 -0.94 12.68 4.36
N GLY A 55 0.06 12.36 3.52
CA GLY A 55 0.61 11.02 3.40
C GLY A 55 1.37 10.56 4.64
N ALA A 56 2.02 11.46 5.38
CA ALA A 56 2.66 11.14 6.65
C ALA A 56 1.64 10.72 7.72
N ALA A 57 0.58 11.52 7.93
CA ALA A 57 -0.49 11.19 8.86
C ALA A 57 -1.22 9.89 8.48
N GLY A 58 -1.48 9.66 7.19
CA GLY A 58 -2.11 8.43 6.72
C GLY A 58 -1.26 7.17 6.93
N ARG A 59 0.08 7.28 6.88
CA ARG A 59 1.00 6.17 7.15
C ARG A 59 1.01 5.76 8.63
N GLU A 60 0.93 6.72 9.54
CA GLU A 60 0.86 6.44 10.98
C GLU A 60 -0.45 5.72 11.33
N GLN A 61 -1.59 6.22 10.85
CA GLN A 61 -2.89 5.55 11.05
C GLN A 61 -2.92 4.14 10.45
N SER A 62 -2.39 3.98 9.23
CA SER A 62 -2.34 2.66 8.59
C SER A 62 -1.48 1.66 9.38
N ALA A 63 -0.40 2.12 10.03
CA ALA A 63 0.44 1.27 10.85
C ALA A 63 -0.27 0.83 12.14
N GLU A 64 -1.00 1.74 12.80
CA GLU A 64 -1.79 1.41 13.99
C GLU A 64 -2.93 0.43 13.68
N GLU A 65 -3.65 0.65 12.58
CA GLU A 65 -4.72 -0.25 12.13
C GLU A 65 -4.18 -1.64 11.75
N ALA A 66 -3.04 -1.71 11.05
CA ALA A 66 -2.41 -2.99 10.69
C ALA A 66 -1.98 -3.80 11.92
N VAL A 67 -1.47 -3.13 12.95
CA VAL A 67 -1.08 -3.78 14.21
C VAL A 67 -2.31 -4.28 14.97
N ALA A 68 -3.37 -3.47 15.04
CA ALA A 68 -4.62 -3.86 15.69
C ALA A 68 -5.27 -5.09 15.02
N ASP A 69 -5.32 -5.10 13.69
CA ASP A 69 -5.85 -6.23 12.91
C ASP A 69 -5.00 -7.50 13.10
N ALA A 70 -3.67 -7.37 13.12
CA ALA A 70 -2.78 -8.51 13.38
C ALA A 70 -3.04 -9.15 14.75
N PHE A 71 -3.17 -8.36 15.81
CA PHE A 71 -3.47 -8.86 17.15
C PHE A 71 -4.86 -9.50 17.24
N GLN A 72 -5.86 -8.89 16.60
CA GLN A 72 -7.21 -9.42 16.58
C GLN A 72 -7.28 -10.76 15.85
N ASN A 73 -6.64 -10.85 14.68
CA ASN A 73 -6.56 -12.10 13.91
C ASN A 73 -5.81 -13.19 14.67
N GLN A 74 -4.72 -12.84 15.36
CA GLN A 74 -4.00 -13.81 16.20
C GLN A 74 -4.87 -14.31 17.34
N ARG A 75 -5.57 -13.42 18.06
CA ARG A 75 -6.48 -13.80 19.13
C ARG A 75 -7.60 -14.73 18.64
N LEU A 76 -8.17 -14.48 17.46
CA LEU A 76 -9.20 -15.33 16.87
C LEU A 76 -8.66 -16.72 16.53
N ARG A 77 -7.41 -16.81 16.04
CA ARG A 77 -6.74 -18.10 15.79
C ARG A 77 -6.54 -18.87 17.10
N ASP A 78 -6.02 -18.21 18.14
CA ASP A 78 -5.80 -18.83 19.44
C ASP A 78 -7.12 -19.34 20.07
N GLN A 79 -8.20 -18.56 19.95
CA GLN A 79 -9.52 -18.98 20.41
C GLN A 79 -10.06 -20.19 19.64
N ARG A 80 -9.90 -20.20 18.32
CA ARG A 80 -10.31 -21.32 17.47
C ARG A 80 -9.52 -22.58 17.83
N ASP A 81 -8.21 -22.48 17.97
CA ASP A 81 -7.34 -23.62 18.27
C ASP A 81 -7.61 -24.15 19.70
N THR A 82 -7.90 -23.25 20.64
CA THR A 82 -8.39 -23.62 21.98
C THR A 82 -9.73 -24.36 21.90
N ALA A 83 -10.69 -23.87 21.11
CA ALA A 83 -11.98 -24.54 20.94
C ALA A 83 -11.85 -25.93 20.28
N ILE A 84 -10.97 -26.07 19.29
CA ILE A 84 -10.66 -27.35 18.64
C ILE A 84 -10.05 -28.33 19.64
N SER A 85 -9.06 -27.91 20.42
CA SER A 85 -8.43 -28.78 21.44
C SER A 85 -9.41 -29.19 22.55
N GLN A 86 -10.31 -28.29 22.97
CA GLN A 86 -11.39 -28.63 23.90
C GLN A 86 -12.38 -29.62 23.29
N ALA A 87 -12.76 -29.45 22.02
CA ALA A 87 -13.63 -30.39 21.33
C ALA A 87 -12.96 -31.76 21.17
N ALA A 88 -11.68 -31.81 20.82
CA ALA A 88 -10.92 -33.05 20.70
C ALA A 88 -10.78 -33.79 22.03
N THR A 89 -10.52 -33.08 23.13
CA THR A 89 -10.45 -33.67 24.47
C THR A 89 -11.83 -34.14 24.96
N ALA A 90 -12.89 -33.39 24.70
CA ALA A 90 -14.27 -33.79 25.00
C ALA A 90 -14.67 -35.05 24.20
N GLU A 91 -14.25 -35.15 22.94
CA GLU A 91 -14.51 -36.34 22.12
C GLU A 91 -13.70 -37.55 22.59
N ALA A 92 -12.43 -37.35 22.94
CA ALA A 92 -11.58 -38.40 23.49
C ALA A 92 -12.10 -38.91 24.85
N ALA A 93 -12.75 -38.07 25.65
CA ALA A 93 -13.34 -38.45 26.93
C ALA A 93 -14.62 -39.31 26.79
N LYS A 94 -15.27 -39.33 25.61
CA LYS A 94 -16.41 -40.21 25.37
C LYS A 94 -15.96 -41.67 25.24
N PRO A 95 -16.79 -42.63 25.67
CA PRO A 95 -16.53 -44.05 25.39
C PRO A 95 -16.49 -44.27 23.86
N PRO A 96 -15.65 -45.21 23.38
CA PRO A 96 -15.34 -45.33 21.96
C PRO A 96 -16.57 -45.54 21.08
N GLU A 97 -17.59 -46.23 21.58
CA GLU A 97 -18.89 -46.44 20.92
C GLU A 97 -19.75 -45.17 20.77
N ALA A 98 -19.50 -44.13 21.56
CA ALA A 98 -20.24 -42.86 21.54
C ALA A 98 -19.47 -41.71 20.88
N ARG A 99 -18.26 -41.99 20.36
CA ARG A 99 -17.47 -41.01 19.62
C ARG A 99 -18.07 -40.77 18.25
N ALA A 100 -18.03 -39.53 17.79
CA ALA A 100 -18.38 -39.14 16.44
C ALA A 100 -17.52 -39.93 15.45
N THR A 101 -18.17 -40.75 14.63
CA THR A 101 -17.48 -41.53 13.60
C THR A 101 -17.28 -40.67 12.37
N THR A 102 -16.06 -40.67 11.85
CA THR A 102 -15.79 -40.09 10.54
C THR A 102 -16.43 -41.00 9.49
N ALA A 103 -17.21 -40.42 8.57
CA ALA A 103 -17.79 -41.21 7.49
C ALA A 103 -16.67 -41.89 6.67
N PRO A 104 -16.83 -43.15 6.24
CA PRO A 104 -15.76 -43.91 5.57
C PRO A 104 -15.28 -43.24 4.27
N GLN A 105 -16.17 -42.52 3.58
CA GLN A 105 -15.83 -41.74 2.39
C GLN A 105 -14.91 -40.55 2.71
N ALA A 106 -15.15 -39.88 3.84
CA ALA A 106 -14.32 -38.77 4.29
C ALA A 106 -12.94 -39.26 4.76
N LEU A 107 -12.88 -40.41 5.42
CA LEU A 107 -11.62 -41.06 5.79
C LEU A 107 -10.79 -41.39 4.54
N ALA A 108 -11.40 -42.05 3.55
CA ALA A 108 -10.74 -42.41 2.30
C ALA A 108 -10.22 -41.20 1.53
N LEU A 109 -10.99 -40.10 1.49
CA LEU A 109 -10.56 -38.86 0.86
C LEU A 109 -9.36 -38.25 1.59
N ASN A 110 -9.39 -38.18 2.92
CA ASN A 110 -8.27 -37.66 3.72
C ASN A 110 -7.00 -38.51 3.52
N CYS A 111 -7.14 -39.84 3.43
CA CYS A 111 -6.03 -40.74 3.12
C CYS A 111 -5.46 -40.50 1.71
N ALA A 112 -6.31 -40.20 0.72
CA ALA A 112 -5.86 -39.89 -0.63
C ALA A 112 -5.09 -38.57 -0.68
N ILE A 113 -5.63 -37.51 -0.05
CA ILE A 113 -4.97 -36.20 0.06
C ILE A 113 -3.61 -36.34 0.75
N ALA A 114 -3.54 -37.08 1.87
CA ALA A 114 -2.27 -37.29 2.57
C ALA A 114 -1.22 -38.00 1.70
N ARG A 115 -1.63 -38.90 0.80
CA ARG A 115 -0.71 -39.57 -0.14
C ARG A 115 -0.22 -38.65 -1.26
N GLU A 116 -0.97 -37.61 -1.59
CA GLU A 116 -0.57 -36.59 -2.57
C GLU A 116 0.35 -35.54 -1.94
N ASP A 117 0.03 -35.11 -0.72
CA ASP A 117 0.73 -34.00 -0.04
C ASP A 117 2.06 -34.40 0.61
N TYR A 118 2.22 -35.67 0.99
CA TYR A 118 3.37 -36.14 1.77
C TYR A 118 4.12 -37.30 1.11
N THR A 119 5.43 -37.35 1.35
CA THR A 119 6.25 -38.49 0.90
C THR A 119 5.99 -39.74 1.75
N PRO A 120 6.24 -40.96 1.22
CA PRO A 120 6.08 -42.20 2.00
C PRO A 120 6.89 -42.23 3.30
N ALA A 121 8.04 -41.57 3.34
CA ALA A 121 8.89 -41.48 4.53
C ALA A 121 8.31 -40.55 5.62
N GLU A 122 7.51 -39.56 5.23
CA GLU A 122 6.80 -38.67 6.15
C GLU A 122 5.51 -39.31 6.65
N LEU A 123 4.76 -39.97 5.76
CA LEU A 123 3.57 -40.76 6.10
C LEU A 123 3.89 -41.92 7.06
N ALA A 124 5.09 -42.51 6.97
CA ALA A 124 5.56 -43.52 7.91
C ALA A 124 5.70 -43.00 9.36
N LYS A 125 5.84 -41.69 9.54
CA LYS A 125 6.00 -41.04 10.85
C LYS A 125 4.67 -40.52 11.42
N MET A 126 3.58 -40.55 10.65
CA MET A 126 2.27 -40.08 11.07
C MET A 126 1.43 -41.24 11.64
N PRO A 127 1.24 -41.34 12.97
CA PRO A 127 0.54 -42.47 13.58
C PRO A 127 -0.92 -42.58 13.12
N GLU A 128 -1.63 -41.45 13.00
CA GLU A 128 -3.02 -41.45 12.53
C GLU A 128 -3.16 -41.99 11.10
N TYR A 129 -2.22 -41.69 10.21
CA TYR A 129 -2.22 -42.24 8.86
C TYR A 129 -1.95 -43.76 8.88
N GLN A 130 -1.05 -44.22 9.75
CA GLN A 130 -0.76 -45.66 9.89
C GLN A 130 -1.95 -46.44 10.46
N GLU A 131 -2.72 -45.85 11.36
CA GLU A 131 -3.87 -46.49 11.99
C GLU A 131 -5.12 -46.50 11.11
N HIS A 132 -5.30 -45.46 10.27
CA HIS A 132 -6.56 -45.26 9.54
C HIS A 132 -6.46 -45.42 8.00
N CYS A 133 -5.26 -45.33 7.44
CA CYS A 133 -5.06 -45.23 5.98
C CYS A 133 -4.11 -46.30 5.39
N ARG A 134 -3.52 -47.15 6.22
CA ARG A 134 -2.58 -48.19 5.80
C ARG A 134 -3.24 -49.53 5.54
#